data_AF-A0A935AXP4-F1
#
_entry.id   AF-A0A935AXP4-F1
#
_cell.length_a   1.000
_cell.length_b   1.000
_cell.length_c   1.000
_cell.angle_alpha   90.00
_cell.angle_beta   90.00
_cell.angle_gamma   90.00
#
_symmetry.space_group_name_H-M   'P 1'
#
loop_
_entity.id
_entity.type
_entity.pdbx_description
1 polymer ?
#
loop_
_entity_poly.entity_id
_entity_poly.type
_entity_poly.pdbx_seq_one_letter_code
_entity_poly.pdbx_strand_id
1 'polypeptide(L)'
;MRIRILTLFAIVLLLQSCQKDTETVQTLTENKTANFDSKIIDVWTNVYLTIEKDLPGFRPAATCRALGYINMAAYETCLPGMPNYVSNKTHLPNLNLPVLQYDVSEINWNVALNTCYATTFEVFHDQFNK
;
A
#
# COMPACT_ATOMS: atom_id res chain seq x y z
N MET A 1 -12.69 6.41 68.40
CA MET A 1 -11.57 5.77 67.67
C MET A 1 -12.03 4.89 66.51
N ARG A 2 -13.05 4.02 66.68
CA ARG A 2 -13.59 3.14 65.62
C ARG A 2 -14.16 3.87 64.39
N ILE A 3 -14.84 5.01 64.60
CA ILE A 3 -15.43 5.80 63.50
C ILE A 3 -14.38 6.49 62.62
N ARG A 4 -13.22 6.86 63.20
CA ARG A 4 -12.09 7.47 62.46
C ARG A 4 -11.35 6.44 61.60
N ILE A 5 -11.32 5.18 62.06
CA ILE A 5 -10.74 4.06 61.30
C ILE A 5 -11.67 3.70 60.12
N LEU A 6 -12.98 3.71 60.33
CA LEU A 6 -13.98 3.48 59.27
C LEU A 6 -13.95 4.58 58.19
N THR A 7 -13.81 5.85 58.56
CA THR A 7 -13.66 6.92 57.56
C THR A 7 -12.33 6.86 56.82
N LEU A 8 -11.23 6.48 57.48
CA LEU A 8 -9.93 6.30 56.81
C LEU A 8 -10.00 5.15 55.79
N PHE A 9 -10.67 4.05 56.13
CA PHE A 9 -10.83 2.89 55.25
C PHE A 9 -11.72 3.21 54.03
N ALA A 10 -12.78 4.00 54.22
CA ALA A 10 -13.63 4.46 53.12
C ALA A 10 -12.89 5.38 52.13
N ILE A 11 -11.96 6.22 52.60
CA ILE A 11 -11.15 7.08 51.75
C ILE A 11 -10.15 6.26 50.91
N VAL A 12 -9.58 5.20 51.47
CA VAL A 12 -8.66 4.30 50.74
C VAL A 12 -9.39 3.53 49.62
N LEU A 13 -10.65 3.13 49.83
CA LEU A 13 -11.47 2.46 48.82
C LEU A 13 -11.81 3.38 47.62
N LEU A 14 -11.95 4.70 47.84
CA LEU A 14 -12.21 5.66 46.78
C LEU A 14 -10.98 5.92 45.87
N LEU A 15 -9.77 5.65 46.36
CA LEU A 15 -8.53 5.81 45.57
C LEU A 15 -8.28 4.65 44.58
N GLN A 16 -8.94 3.51 44.74
CA GLN A 16 -8.83 2.36 43.82
C GLN A 16 -9.73 2.50 42.57
N SER A 17 -10.73 3.39 42.59
CA SER A 17 -11.65 3.62 41.46
C SER A 17 -11.04 4.49 40.35
N CYS A 18 -9.84 5.03 40.55
CA CYS A 18 -9.13 5.88 39.58
C CYS A 18 -8.08 5.11 38.77
N GLN A 19 -8.27 3.79 38.57
CA GLN A 19 -7.58 3.10 37.49
C GLN A 19 -8.25 3.52 36.19
N LYS A 20 -7.62 4.47 35.49
CA LYS A 20 -7.93 4.74 34.09
C LYS A 20 -7.77 3.41 33.37
N ASP A 21 -8.85 2.92 32.78
CA ASP A 21 -8.81 1.76 31.90
C ASP A 21 -7.65 1.99 30.94
N THR A 22 -6.63 1.14 31.04
CA THR A 22 -5.61 1.10 30.00
C THR A 22 -6.34 0.46 28.84
N GLU A 23 -6.99 1.29 28.02
CA GLU A 23 -7.31 0.91 26.66
C GLU A 23 -5.99 0.40 26.10
N THR A 24 -5.91 -0.91 25.94
CA THR A 24 -4.86 -1.55 25.16
C THR A 24 -5.05 -0.99 23.77
N VAL A 25 -4.41 0.15 23.47
CA VAL A 25 -4.26 0.64 22.11
C VAL A 25 -3.58 -0.51 21.40
N GLN A 26 -4.37 -1.32 20.69
CA GLN A 26 -3.84 -2.23 19.72
C GLN A 26 -2.99 -1.35 18.81
N THR A 27 -1.68 -1.54 18.88
CA THR A 27 -0.76 -1.02 17.89
C THR A 27 -1.20 -1.63 16.57
N LEU A 28 -2.12 -0.96 15.88
CA LEU A 28 -2.52 -1.32 14.53
C LEU A 28 -1.22 -1.36 13.75
N THR A 29 -0.85 -2.56 13.29
CA THR A 29 0.35 -2.73 12.48
C THR A 29 0.15 -1.83 11.27
N GLU A 30 1.03 -0.85 11.08
CA GLU A 30 0.98 0.08 9.97
C GLU A 30 0.85 -0.71 8.66
N ASN A 31 -0.16 -0.40 7.84
CA ASN A 31 -0.48 -1.16 6.63
C ASN A 31 0.54 -0.85 5.51
N LYS A 32 1.76 -1.36 5.67
CA LYS A 32 2.86 -1.16 4.73
C LYS A 32 2.73 -2.11 3.55
N THR A 33 3.12 -1.62 2.38
CA THR A 33 3.29 -2.45 1.18
C THR A 33 4.24 -3.62 1.45
N ALA A 34 5.27 -3.40 2.27
CA ALA A 34 6.23 -4.42 2.69
C ALA A 34 5.62 -5.61 3.47
N ASN A 35 4.38 -5.48 3.95
CA ASN A 35 3.68 -6.58 4.63
C ASN A 35 3.08 -7.59 3.63
N PHE A 36 3.13 -7.31 2.33
CA PHE A 36 2.53 -8.11 1.25
C PHE A 36 3.61 -8.78 0.39
N ASP A 37 3.25 -9.89 -0.27
CA ASP A 37 4.16 -10.68 -1.10
C ASP A 37 4.54 -9.94 -2.39
N SER A 38 5.85 -9.76 -2.62
CA SER A 38 6.37 -9.12 -3.83
C SER A 38 6.35 -10.02 -5.07
N LYS A 39 6.06 -11.33 -4.93
CA LYS A 39 6.03 -12.30 -6.03
C LYS A 39 5.09 -11.92 -7.17
N ILE A 40 4.08 -11.10 -6.89
CA ILE A 40 3.18 -10.51 -7.89
C ILE A 40 3.95 -9.79 -9.02
N ILE A 41 5.02 -9.08 -8.70
CA ILE A 41 5.85 -8.36 -9.67
C ILE A 41 6.53 -9.35 -10.61
N ASP A 42 7.08 -10.43 -10.06
CA ASP A 42 7.73 -11.48 -10.85
C ASP A 42 6.73 -12.20 -11.76
N VAL A 43 5.53 -12.49 -11.25
CA VAL A 43 4.47 -13.15 -12.04
C VAL A 43 4.09 -12.29 -13.24
N TRP A 44 3.78 -11.01 -13.03
CA TRP A 44 3.41 -10.11 -14.12
C TRP A 44 4.57 -9.86 -15.10
N THR A 45 5.80 -9.73 -14.60
CA THR A 45 6.98 -9.61 -15.45
C THR A 45 7.14 -10.84 -16.35
N ASN A 46 6.98 -12.05 -15.81
CA ASN A 46 7.05 -13.29 -16.59
C ASN A 46 5.91 -13.41 -17.62
N VAL A 47 4.70 -12.96 -17.29
CA VAL A 47 3.59 -12.89 -18.24
C VAL A 47 3.97 -11.98 -19.41
N TYR A 48 4.48 -10.78 -19.14
CA TYR A 48 4.88 -9.83 -20.17
C TYR A 48 5.97 -10.40 -21.09
N LEU A 49 7.04 -10.96 -20.48
CA LEU A 49 8.15 -11.53 -21.23
C LEU A 49 7.72 -12.72 -22.09
N THR A 50 6.77 -13.53 -21.60
CA THR A 50 6.22 -14.66 -22.35
C THR A 50 5.49 -14.16 -23.60
N ILE A 51 4.64 -13.13 -23.45
CA ILE A 51 3.91 -12.53 -24.57
C ILE A 51 4.89 -11.91 -25.58
N GLU A 52 5.82 -11.07 -25.12
CA GLU A 52 6.76 -10.35 -26.00
C GLU A 52 7.69 -11.29 -26.78
N LYS A 53 8.13 -12.39 -26.16
CA LYS A 53 8.97 -13.40 -26.82
C LYS A 53 8.28 -14.00 -28.05
N ASP A 54 6.96 -14.16 -27.99
CA ASP A 54 6.16 -14.82 -29.03
C ASP A 54 5.52 -13.84 -30.02
N LEU A 55 5.68 -12.52 -29.82
CA LEU A 55 5.19 -11.50 -30.75
C LEU A 55 6.07 -11.42 -32.01
N PRO A 56 5.47 -11.41 -33.23
CA PRO A 56 6.21 -11.26 -34.46
C PRO A 56 6.79 -9.84 -34.60
N GLY A 57 8.07 -9.77 -34.97
CA GLY A 57 8.77 -8.51 -35.21
C GLY A 57 9.13 -7.78 -33.92
N PHE A 58 10.05 -8.37 -33.15
CA PHE A 58 10.60 -7.85 -31.89
C PHE A 58 10.81 -6.32 -31.90
N ARG A 59 10.20 -5.61 -30.93
CA ARG A 59 10.18 -4.13 -30.87
C ARG A 59 10.78 -3.60 -29.57
N PRO A 60 12.11 -3.74 -29.36
CA PRO A 60 12.75 -3.47 -28.07
C PRO A 60 12.44 -2.07 -27.54
N ALA A 61 12.37 -1.05 -28.40
CA ALA A 61 12.04 0.31 -27.98
C ALA A 61 10.58 0.46 -27.48
N ALA A 62 9.62 -0.24 -28.10
CA ALA A 62 8.22 -0.20 -27.67
C ALA A 62 8.04 -0.99 -26.37
N THR A 63 8.65 -2.18 -26.30
CA THR A 63 8.70 -3.05 -25.11
C THR A 63 9.26 -2.29 -23.89
N CYS A 64 10.43 -1.67 -24.03
CA CYS A 64 11.05 -0.90 -22.95
C CYS A 64 10.18 0.28 -22.50
N ARG A 65 9.51 0.96 -23.44
CA ARG A 65 8.60 2.06 -23.12
C ARG A 65 7.40 1.57 -22.31
N ALA A 66 6.76 0.48 -22.73
CA ALA A 66 5.63 -0.10 -22.02
C ALA A 66 6.03 -0.50 -20.60
N LEU A 67 7.11 -1.28 -20.44
CA LEU A 67 7.62 -1.71 -19.13
C LEU A 67 7.98 -0.54 -18.21
N GLY A 68 8.51 0.55 -18.77
CA GLY A 68 8.80 1.77 -18.02
C GLY A 68 7.54 2.38 -17.39
N TYR A 69 6.48 2.57 -18.18
CA TYR A 69 5.22 3.13 -17.68
C TYR A 69 4.47 2.17 -16.74
N ILE A 70 4.44 0.87 -17.08
CA ILE A 70 3.82 -0.17 -16.25
C ILE A 70 4.42 -0.17 -14.84
N ASN A 71 5.75 -0.24 -14.74
CA ASN A 71 6.40 -0.31 -13.43
C ASN A 71 6.41 1.04 -12.69
N MET A 72 6.39 2.17 -13.41
CA MET A 72 6.18 3.49 -12.79
C MET A 72 4.78 3.58 -12.17
N ALA A 73 3.74 3.10 -12.86
CA ALA A 73 2.38 3.05 -12.32
C ALA A 73 2.27 2.09 -11.11
N ALA A 74 2.91 0.92 -11.19
CA ALA A 74 2.98 -0.03 -10.08
C ALA A 74 3.64 0.59 -8.83
N TYR A 75 4.74 1.33 -9.01
CA TYR A 75 5.42 2.05 -7.94
C TYR A 75 4.53 3.11 -7.30
N GLU A 76 3.90 3.99 -8.08
CA GLU A 76 3.00 5.03 -7.55
C GLU A 76 1.76 4.44 -6.87
N THR A 77 1.26 3.29 -7.36
CA THR A 77 0.12 2.57 -6.75
C THR A 77 0.43 2.12 -5.33
N CYS A 78 1.64 1.61 -5.10
CA CYS A 78 2.06 1.10 -3.79
C CYS A 78 2.69 2.17 -2.88
N LEU A 79 3.02 3.35 -3.43
CA LEU A 79 3.75 4.40 -2.73
C LEU A 79 3.11 4.85 -1.41
N PRO A 80 1.78 4.98 -1.27
CA PRO A 80 1.20 5.42 -0.01
C PRO A 80 1.48 4.45 1.16
N GLY A 81 1.77 3.17 0.89
CA GLY A 81 2.22 2.18 1.86
C GLY A 81 3.74 2.10 2.03
N MET A 82 4.50 3.03 1.45
CA MET A 82 5.97 3.07 1.41
C MET A 82 6.51 4.41 1.97
N PRO A 83 6.43 4.66 3.29
CA PRO A 83 6.65 5.99 3.89
C PRO A 83 8.05 6.60 3.67
N ASN A 84 9.06 5.79 3.35
CA ASN A 84 10.44 6.23 3.12
C ASN A 84 10.78 6.43 1.64
N TYR A 85 9.79 6.37 0.76
CA TYR A 85 9.96 6.46 -0.69
C TYR A 85 9.32 7.74 -1.23
N VAL A 86 9.81 8.20 -2.38
CA VAL A 86 9.42 9.50 -2.97
C VAL A 86 8.68 9.27 -4.28
N SER A 87 7.56 9.96 -4.48
CA SER A 87 6.81 9.91 -5.74
C SER A 87 7.66 10.41 -6.91
N ASN A 88 7.57 9.75 -8.06
CA ASN A 88 8.18 10.22 -9.31
C ASN A 88 7.65 11.60 -9.73
N LYS A 89 6.47 12.02 -9.24
CA LYS A 89 5.93 13.37 -9.49
C LYS A 89 6.88 14.48 -9.04
N THR A 90 7.76 14.23 -8.07
CA THR A 90 8.77 15.21 -7.64
C THR A 90 9.82 15.51 -8.73
N HIS A 91 10.08 14.55 -9.60
CA HIS A 91 11.06 14.65 -10.69
C HIS A 91 10.41 14.81 -12.07
N LEU A 92 9.13 14.46 -12.18
CA LEU A 92 8.33 14.54 -13.39
C LEU A 92 7.18 15.54 -13.19
N PRO A 93 7.41 16.85 -13.41
CA PRO A 93 6.43 17.89 -13.07
C PRO A 93 5.11 17.79 -13.85
N ASN A 94 5.13 17.12 -15.01
CA ASN A 94 3.96 16.87 -15.84
C ASN A 94 3.24 15.56 -15.51
N LEU A 95 3.69 14.81 -14.49
CA LEU A 95 3.04 13.60 -14.04
C LEU A 95 1.79 13.95 -13.21
N ASN A 96 0.63 13.70 -13.80
CA ASN A 96 -0.66 13.89 -13.15
C ASN A 96 -1.09 12.58 -12.48
N LEU A 97 -1.12 12.58 -11.14
CA LEU A 97 -1.57 11.45 -10.33
C LEU A 97 -2.90 11.80 -9.67
N PRO A 98 -3.84 10.84 -9.57
CA PRO A 98 -5.06 11.03 -8.80
C PRO A 98 -4.74 11.16 -7.30
N VAL A 99 -5.62 11.84 -6.58
CA VAL A 99 -5.55 11.89 -5.12
C VAL A 99 -6.15 10.59 -4.58
N LEU A 100 -5.43 9.93 -3.67
CA LEU A 100 -5.94 8.74 -2.99
C LEU A 100 -7.17 9.11 -2.16
N GLN A 101 -8.30 8.43 -2.41
CA GLN A 101 -9.58 8.71 -1.75
C GLN A 101 -9.84 7.80 -0.53
N TYR A 102 -9.06 6.74 -0.37
CA TYR A 102 -9.23 5.72 0.66
C TYR A 102 -8.16 5.86 1.75
N ASP A 103 -8.48 5.42 2.96
CA ASP A 103 -7.48 5.33 4.03
C ASP A 103 -6.46 4.24 3.69
N VAL A 104 -5.17 4.55 3.88
CA VAL A 104 -4.06 3.63 3.66
C VAL A 104 -4.23 2.33 4.44
N SER A 105 -4.82 2.38 5.64
CA SER A 105 -5.09 1.21 6.49
C SER A 105 -6.11 0.23 5.91
N GLU A 106 -6.93 0.66 4.95
CA GLU A 106 -7.99 -0.17 4.34
C GLU A 106 -7.54 -0.81 3.01
N ILE A 107 -6.36 -0.44 2.49
CA ILE A 107 -5.90 -0.88 1.17
C ILE A 107 -5.30 -2.28 1.23
N ASN A 108 -5.79 -3.18 0.39
CA ASN A 108 -5.09 -4.42 0.08
C ASN A 108 -4.09 -4.18 -1.07
N TRP A 109 -2.80 -4.11 -0.75
CA TRP A 109 -1.76 -3.81 -1.74
C TRP A 109 -1.62 -4.86 -2.84
N ASN A 110 -1.89 -6.14 -2.55
CA ASN A 110 -1.89 -7.19 -3.57
C ASN A 110 -3.00 -6.99 -4.60
N VAL A 111 -4.19 -6.57 -4.17
CA VAL A 111 -5.30 -6.28 -5.08
C VAL A 111 -4.98 -5.03 -5.89
N ALA A 112 -4.57 -3.95 -5.24
CA ALA A 112 -4.24 -2.69 -5.91
C ALA A 112 -3.15 -2.90 -6.99
N LEU A 113 -2.09 -3.62 -6.65
CA LEU A 113 -0.98 -3.89 -7.56
C LEU A 113 -1.38 -4.84 -8.70
N ASN A 114 -2.19 -5.88 -8.43
CA ASN A 114 -2.71 -6.76 -9.50
C ASN A 114 -3.58 -5.99 -10.49
N THR A 115 -4.47 -5.14 -9.98
CA THR A 115 -5.32 -4.30 -10.81
C THR A 115 -4.49 -3.33 -11.65
N CYS A 116 -3.48 -2.68 -11.05
CA CYS A 116 -2.56 -1.81 -11.79
C CYS A 116 -1.88 -2.53 -12.95
N TYR A 117 -1.30 -3.72 -12.71
CA TYR A 117 -0.65 -4.48 -13.77
C TYR A 117 -1.64 -4.91 -14.86
N ALA A 118 -2.81 -5.45 -14.50
CA ALA A 118 -3.82 -5.85 -15.47
C ALA A 118 -4.27 -4.66 -16.36
N THR A 119 -4.63 -3.53 -15.76
CA THR A 119 -5.09 -2.34 -16.48
C THR A 119 -4.00 -1.75 -17.37
N THR A 120 -2.77 -1.64 -16.87
CA THR A 120 -1.67 -1.08 -17.68
C THR A 120 -1.24 -2.00 -18.81
N PHE A 121 -1.27 -3.33 -18.61
CA PHE A 121 -1.01 -4.29 -19.68
C PHE A 121 -2.07 -4.21 -20.78
N GLU A 122 -3.36 -4.16 -20.42
CA GLU A 122 -4.44 -3.99 -21.40
C GLU A 122 -4.24 -2.72 -22.23
N VAL A 123 -3.91 -1.60 -21.57
CA VAL A 123 -3.62 -0.33 -22.27
C VAL A 123 -2.50 -0.50 -23.28
N PHE A 124 -1.38 -1.15 -22.95
CA PHE A 124 -0.28 -1.31 -23.90
C PHE A 124 -0.54 -2.38 -24.96
N HIS A 125 -1.24 -3.46 -24.62
CA HIS A 125 -1.60 -4.51 -25.55
C HIS A 125 -2.58 -4.01 -26.64
N ASP A 126 -3.61 -3.25 -26.25
CA ASP A 126 -4.59 -2.70 -27.19
C ASP A 126 -3.99 -1.69 -28.18
N GLN A 127 -2.88 -1.05 -27.84
CA GLN A 127 -2.17 -0.14 -28.75
C GLN A 127 -1.50 -0.87 -29.92
N PHE A 128 -1.33 -2.20 -29.83
CA PHE A 128 -0.77 -3.02 -30.91
C PHE A 128 -1.84 -3.61 -31.85
N ASN A 129 -3.13 -3.53 -31.48
CA ASN A 129 -4.25 -4.04 -32.27
C ASN A 129 -4.97 -2.95 -33.10
N LYS A 130 -4.41 -1.75 -33.18
CA LYS A 130 -4.88 -0.64 -34.03
C LYS A 130 -3.88 -0.35 -35.13
#